data_AF-C3PJP7-F1
#
_entry.id   AF-C3PJP7-F1
#
_cell.length_a   1.000
_cell.length_b   1.000
_cell.length_c   1.000
_cell.angle_alpha   90.00
_cell.angle_beta   90.00
_cell.angle_gamma   90.00
#
_symmetry.space_group_name_H-M   'P 1'
#
loop_
_entity.id
_entity.type
_entity.pdbx_description
1 polymer ?
#
loop_
_entity_poly.entity_id
_entity_poly.type
_entity_poly.pdbx_seq_one_letter_code
_entity_poly.pdbx_strand_id
1 'polypeptide(L)'
;MFSMVPAATRRVSRASRYWAAGTASSTLPKNLSSASTRLICSSMWADSSVGRETPGAWARAKASIFSASAESSRGYVASEAMGEILVEDPDARGTPRRLVAMDFLSPAGRYAPSPSGDLHLGNLRTALLAWLYARSSGRRFLVRVEDIDTQRSSRESAQRQLEDLAALGLDWDGEVIYQQDRYAAYEAALAQLPTFECYCSRKDIQEASRAPHAIPGQYPGTCRDLSDAERKAKRAELAAQNRVPAIRLRADVSSFTIHDAFAGEYTGEVDDFILRRGGQPPADPSQGMDWAYNLAVVVDDAFQGVDQIVRGDDLLSSAPRQAYLAHKLGYPEPEFVHVPLVLNSNNVRLSKRDGAVTLRQLLADPGRELSDVIRLLSRSLGYDAEGINTAADLLERFIPDKLSREPFVWDGTV
;
A
#
# COMPACT_ATOMS: atom_id res chain seq x y z
N MET A 1 -29.80 -56.76 3.00
CA MET A 1 -30.14 -58.07 2.41
C MET A 1 -30.82 -57.79 1.07
N PHE A 2 -30.28 -58.33 -0.03
CA PHE A 2 -30.79 -58.40 -1.43
C PHE A 2 -31.39 -57.14 -2.11
N SER A 3 -30.88 -56.63 -3.24
CA SER A 3 -30.83 -57.16 -4.65
C SER A 3 -32.12 -56.84 -5.45
N MET A 4 -32.14 -56.50 -6.76
CA MET A 4 -31.08 -56.47 -7.80
C MET A 4 -31.46 -55.53 -8.99
N VAL A 5 -30.51 -55.31 -9.93
CA VAL A 5 -30.65 -54.57 -11.21
C VAL A 5 -31.14 -55.50 -12.36
N PRO A 6 -31.54 -55.04 -13.57
CA PRO A 6 -30.60 -54.74 -14.70
C PRO A 6 -30.98 -53.46 -15.51
N ALA A 7 -30.14 -52.69 -16.22
CA ALA A 7 -28.88 -52.87 -16.97
C ALA A 7 -29.03 -53.12 -18.50
N ALA A 8 -28.77 -52.08 -19.33
CA ALA A 8 -28.41 -52.13 -20.77
C ALA A 8 -27.83 -50.74 -21.19
N THR A 9 -26.53 -50.49 -21.37
CA THR A 9 -25.56 -50.86 -22.44
C THR A 9 -25.54 -50.03 -23.73
N ARG A 10 -24.57 -49.09 -23.79
CA ARG A 10 -23.65 -48.73 -24.90
C ARG A 10 -24.19 -48.46 -26.32
N ARG A 11 -23.78 -47.32 -26.88
CA ARG A 11 -22.81 -47.30 -28.00
C ARG A 11 -22.03 -45.99 -28.10
N VAL A 12 -20.77 -46.11 -28.55
CA VAL A 12 -19.82 -45.04 -28.89
C VAL A 12 -19.65 -45.05 -30.40
N SER A 13 -19.45 -43.90 -31.04
CA SER A 13 -18.94 -43.81 -32.42
C SER A 13 -17.69 -42.93 -32.51
N ARG A 14 -16.73 -43.38 -33.32
CA ARG A 14 -15.51 -42.68 -33.76
C ARG A 14 -15.56 -42.54 -35.28
N ALA A 15 -15.04 -41.44 -35.83
CA ALA A 15 -14.35 -41.35 -37.14
C ALA A 15 -13.70 -39.95 -37.23
N SER A 16 -12.36 -39.84 -37.26
CA SER A 16 -11.51 -39.73 -38.46
C SER A 16 -11.65 -38.38 -39.18
N ARG A 17 -10.69 -37.46 -39.10
CA ARG A 17 -9.39 -37.42 -39.82
C ARG A 17 -9.51 -37.51 -41.35
N TYR A 18 -9.09 -36.43 -42.02
CA TYR A 18 -8.52 -36.45 -43.36
C TYR A 18 -7.27 -35.55 -43.43
N TRP A 19 -6.43 -35.82 -44.43
CA TRP A 19 -5.07 -35.30 -44.64
C TRP A 19 -4.95 -34.79 -46.08
N ALA A 20 -4.35 -33.62 -46.30
CA ALA A 20 -3.65 -33.18 -47.53
C ALA A 20 -3.20 -31.71 -47.32
N ALA A 21 -2.13 -31.14 -47.88
CA ALA A 21 -0.84 -31.55 -48.47
C ALA A 21 -0.42 -30.42 -49.46
N GLY A 22 0.85 -30.00 -49.42
CA GLY A 22 1.44 -28.94 -50.27
C GLY A 22 2.26 -27.96 -49.41
N THR A 23 3.61 -27.97 -49.32
CA THR A 23 4.67 -27.74 -50.34
C THR A 23 4.44 -26.44 -51.14
N ALA A 24 5.40 -25.51 -51.33
CA ALA A 24 6.86 -25.42 -51.08
C ALA A 24 7.26 -23.90 -51.06
N SER A 25 8.47 -23.37 -50.75
CA SER A 25 9.72 -23.81 -50.09
C SER A 25 10.71 -22.61 -50.00
N SER A 26 11.67 -22.61 -49.05
CA SER A 26 12.88 -21.74 -48.99
C SER A 26 12.68 -20.22 -48.69
N THR A 27 13.58 -19.46 -48.05
CA THR A 27 15.01 -19.62 -47.69
C THR A 27 15.34 -19.06 -46.29
N LEU A 28 16.34 -19.63 -45.62
CA LEU A 28 17.10 -19.03 -44.50
C LEU A 28 18.46 -18.54 -45.00
N PRO A 29 19.07 -17.54 -44.34
CA PRO A 29 20.52 -17.51 -44.16
C PRO A 29 20.91 -17.81 -42.70
N LYS A 30 22.08 -18.43 -42.54
CA LYS A 30 22.70 -18.76 -41.24
C LYS A 30 23.78 -17.73 -40.86
N ASN A 31 24.26 -17.86 -39.62
CA ASN A 31 25.53 -17.37 -39.07
C ASN A 31 25.57 -15.89 -38.62
N LEU A 32 25.65 -15.71 -37.29
CA LEU A 32 26.86 -15.20 -36.63
C LEU A 32 26.97 -15.87 -35.26
N SER A 33 28.18 -16.11 -34.78
CA SER A 33 28.46 -17.00 -33.63
C SER A 33 29.18 -16.30 -32.48
N SER A 34 29.06 -16.90 -31.30
CA SER A 34 30.07 -16.97 -30.24
C SER A 34 30.58 -15.66 -29.60
N ALA A 35 30.09 -15.40 -28.39
CA ALA A 35 30.94 -14.98 -27.26
C ALA A 35 30.29 -15.48 -25.94
N SER A 36 30.78 -16.58 -25.39
CA SER A 36 30.36 -17.11 -24.09
C SER A 36 31.53 -17.10 -23.13
N THR A 37 31.61 -16.11 -22.24
CA THR A 37 32.64 -16.07 -21.20
C THR A 37 32.08 -16.63 -19.90
N ARG A 38 32.52 -17.84 -19.54
CA ARG A 38 32.34 -18.37 -18.18
C ARG A 38 33.31 -17.64 -17.26
N LEU A 39 32.85 -17.23 -16.08
CA LEU A 39 33.71 -16.90 -14.96
C LEU A 39 33.53 -17.96 -13.87
N ILE A 40 34.53 -18.83 -13.78
CA ILE A 40 34.78 -19.68 -12.62
C ILE A 40 35.70 -18.88 -11.72
N CYS A 41 35.45 -18.84 -10.40
CA CYS A 41 36.52 -18.58 -9.46
C CYS A 41 36.34 -19.43 -8.20
N SER A 42 37.37 -20.21 -7.90
CA SER A 42 37.43 -21.10 -6.73
C SER A 42 37.87 -20.34 -5.48
N SER A 43 37.60 -20.94 -4.32
CA SER A 43 38.11 -20.51 -3.03
C SER A 43 39.64 -20.64 -2.92
N MET A 44 40.28 -19.66 -2.28
CA MET A 44 41.55 -19.87 -1.59
C MET A 44 41.71 -18.85 -0.45
N TRP A 45 42.12 -19.34 0.72
CA TRP A 45 42.55 -18.51 1.85
C TRP A 45 44.01 -18.11 1.66
N ALA A 46 44.34 -16.84 1.87
CA ALA A 46 45.68 -16.42 2.29
C ALA A 46 45.62 -15.07 3.02
N ASP A 47 46.28 -15.06 4.18
CA ASP A 47 46.47 -13.95 5.11
C ASP A 47 47.32 -12.80 4.52
N SER A 48 46.92 -11.53 4.72
CA SER A 48 47.79 -10.46 5.26
C SER A 48 47.20 -9.03 5.14
N SER A 49 46.94 -8.45 6.32
CA SER A 49 47.09 -7.04 6.73
C SER A 49 47.03 -5.85 5.72
N VAL A 50 46.35 -4.79 6.20
CA VAL A 50 46.40 -3.34 5.83
C VAL A 50 45.36 -2.86 4.80
N GLY A 51 44.39 -2.07 5.29
CA GLY A 51 43.43 -1.30 4.48
C GLY A 51 42.10 -1.09 5.22
N ARG A 52 41.89 0.07 5.86
CA ARG A 52 40.58 0.41 6.44
C ARG A 52 39.73 1.08 5.37
N GLU A 53 38.64 0.45 4.95
CA GLU A 53 37.59 1.12 4.17
C GLU A 53 36.29 1.20 4.97
N THR A 54 35.75 2.42 5.07
CA THR A 54 34.49 2.72 5.77
C THR A 54 33.32 2.76 4.77
N PRO A 55 32.22 2.03 4.98
CA PRO A 55 31.01 2.23 4.19
C PRO A 55 30.33 3.54 4.61
N GLY A 56 30.39 4.56 3.74
CA GLY A 56 30.02 5.94 4.11
C GLY A 56 29.61 6.83 2.94
N ALA A 57 28.86 6.32 1.97
CA ALA A 57 28.38 7.12 0.83
C ALA A 57 27.03 7.84 1.11
N TRP A 58 26.14 7.25 1.91
CA TRP A 58 24.80 7.81 2.17
C TRP A 58 24.75 8.86 3.29
N ALA A 59 25.72 8.89 4.20
CA ALA A 59 25.70 9.75 5.39
C ALA A 59 26.23 11.19 5.17
N ARG A 60 26.82 11.50 4.00
CA ARG A 60 27.52 12.79 3.78
C ARG A 60 26.67 13.90 3.13
N ALA A 61 25.45 13.60 2.67
CA ALA A 61 24.57 14.61 2.06
C ALA A 61 23.83 15.50 3.07
N LYS A 62 23.69 15.11 4.35
CA LYS A 62 22.97 15.88 5.38
C LYS A 62 23.85 16.67 6.36
N ALA A 63 25.17 16.46 6.35
CA ALA A 63 26.07 17.06 7.35
C ALA A 63 26.56 18.48 7.04
N SER A 64 26.32 19.00 5.82
CA SER A 64 26.90 20.27 5.35
C SER A 64 25.96 21.47 5.42
N ILE A 65 24.74 21.32 5.96
CA ILE A 65 23.70 22.37 5.97
C ILE A 65 23.47 22.98 7.38
N PHE A 66 23.94 22.33 8.45
CA PHE A 66 23.83 22.84 9.83
C PHE A 66 25.20 22.97 10.51
N SER A 67 26.01 23.91 10.02
CA SER A 67 27.19 24.44 10.74
C SER A 67 27.52 25.89 10.33
N ALA A 68 26.53 26.78 10.42
CA ALA A 68 26.73 28.23 10.39
C ALA A 68 26.30 28.82 11.74
N SER A 69 27.19 29.58 12.37
CA SER A 69 27.03 30.06 13.75
C SER A 69 25.96 31.15 13.87
N ALA A 70 25.36 31.25 15.05
CA ALA A 70 24.55 32.41 15.41
C ALA A 70 25.47 33.62 15.68
N GLU A 71 25.33 34.71 14.91
CA GLU A 71 25.58 36.09 15.37
C GLU A 71 25.16 37.17 14.35
N SER A 72 24.58 38.26 14.87
CA SER A 72 24.40 39.59 14.24
C SER A 72 23.49 39.76 12.98
N SER A 73 22.29 40.30 13.25
CA SER A 73 21.67 41.51 12.66
C SER A 73 21.92 41.96 11.19
N ARG A 74 20.80 42.37 10.59
CA ARG A 74 20.55 43.08 9.30
C ARG A 74 20.34 42.15 8.10
N GLY A 75 19.17 42.32 7.47
CA GLY A 75 18.66 41.42 6.45
C GLY A 75 19.25 41.64 5.06
N TYR A 76 19.20 40.58 4.25
CA TYR A 76 19.32 40.63 2.80
C TYR A 76 18.40 39.58 2.17
N VAL A 77 18.12 39.75 0.88
CA VAL A 77 17.12 39.01 0.10
C VAL A 77 17.48 37.52 -0.01
N ALA A 78 16.49 36.64 0.20
CA ALA A 78 16.64 35.21 -0.07
C ALA A 78 16.38 34.92 -1.55
N SER A 79 17.44 34.66 -2.31
CA SER A 79 17.36 34.12 -3.68
C SER A 79 18.38 32.99 -3.88
N GLU A 80 17.87 31.86 -4.38
CA GLU A 80 18.59 30.82 -5.14
C GLU A 80 19.77 30.10 -4.47
N ALA A 81 19.48 28.94 -3.86
CA ALA A 81 20.44 27.83 -3.72
C ALA A 81 19.70 26.47 -3.53
N MET A 82 18.81 26.10 -4.47
CA MET A 82 18.24 24.74 -4.51
C MET A 82 19.13 23.84 -5.37
N GLY A 83 19.97 23.02 -4.73
CA GLY A 83 20.86 22.09 -5.41
C GLY A 83 20.10 20.93 -6.06
N GLU A 84 20.40 20.64 -7.34
CA GLU A 84 19.85 19.47 -8.03
C GLU A 84 20.28 18.17 -7.36
N ILE A 85 19.32 17.37 -6.89
CA ILE A 85 19.57 15.98 -6.48
C ILE A 85 19.35 15.09 -7.70
N LEU A 86 20.44 14.62 -8.30
CA LEU A 86 20.42 13.58 -9.31
C LEU A 86 20.26 12.22 -8.62
N VAL A 87 19.15 11.53 -8.87
CA VAL A 87 18.96 10.12 -8.50
C VAL A 87 19.18 9.29 -9.77
N GLU A 88 20.25 8.48 -9.80
CA GLU A 88 20.51 7.57 -10.91
C GLU A 88 19.70 6.27 -10.72
N ASP A 89 18.84 5.95 -11.68
CA ASP A 89 18.10 4.68 -11.78
C ASP A 89 18.65 3.86 -12.96
N PRO A 90 19.24 2.66 -12.73
CA PRO A 90 19.89 1.89 -13.78
C PRO A 90 18.95 0.88 -14.47
N ASP A 91 18.04 1.32 -15.35
CA ASP A 91 17.42 0.42 -16.35
C ASP A 91 18.41 0.10 -17.48
N ALA A 92 18.28 -1.10 -18.07
CA ALA A 92 19.22 -1.77 -18.95
C ALA A 92 19.42 -1.14 -20.35
N ARG A 93 19.00 0.11 -20.55
CA ARG A 93 19.22 0.92 -21.76
C ARG A 93 19.62 2.33 -21.36
N GLY A 94 20.91 2.50 -21.08
CA GLY A 94 21.54 3.68 -20.45
C GLY A 94 21.26 5.02 -21.12
N THR A 95 20.07 5.55 -20.86
CA THR A 95 19.59 6.87 -21.25
C THR A 95 19.06 7.51 -19.97
N PRO A 96 19.80 8.41 -19.32
CA PRO A 96 19.37 8.97 -18.04
C PRO A 96 18.12 9.81 -18.25
N ARG A 97 16.97 9.37 -17.69
CA ARG A 97 15.80 10.22 -17.54
C ARG A 97 16.10 11.27 -16.48
N ARG A 98 16.07 12.55 -16.86
CA ARG A 98 16.15 13.66 -15.92
C ARG A 98 14.82 13.80 -15.16
N LEU A 99 14.62 12.94 -14.15
CA LEU A 99 13.60 13.15 -13.12
C LEU A 99 14.00 14.43 -12.37
N VAL A 100 13.28 15.52 -12.62
CA VAL A 100 13.54 16.79 -11.97
C VAL A 100 13.08 16.68 -10.52
N ALA A 101 13.95 17.01 -9.57
CA ALA A 101 13.66 16.90 -8.12
C ALA A 101 12.42 17.69 -7.65
N MET A 102 11.85 18.55 -8.49
CA MET A 102 10.60 19.29 -8.25
C MET A 102 9.35 18.39 -8.20
N ASP A 103 9.33 17.26 -8.92
CA ASP A 103 8.18 16.35 -8.94
C ASP A 103 7.99 15.60 -7.61
N PHE A 104 9.06 15.41 -6.84
CA PHE A 104 9.02 14.81 -5.49
C PHE A 104 8.69 15.83 -4.39
N LEU A 105 8.66 17.13 -4.71
CA LEU A 105 8.40 18.22 -3.75
C LEU A 105 7.00 18.85 -3.93
N SER A 106 6.22 18.39 -4.91
CA SER A 106 4.88 18.91 -5.18
C SER A 106 3.85 18.19 -4.29
N PRO A 107 3.04 18.92 -3.49
CA PRO A 107 1.99 18.35 -2.63
C PRO A 107 1.08 17.33 -3.35
N ALA A 108 0.63 16.32 -2.60
CA ALA A 108 -0.10 15.18 -3.14
C ALA A 108 -1.11 14.59 -2.13
N GLY A 109 -2.35 14.43 -2.61
CA GLY A 109 -3.30 13.48 -2.04
C GLY A 109 -3.18 12.12 -2.73
N ARG A 110 -3.69 11.05 -2.09
CA ARG A 110 -3.70 9.71 -2.72
C ARG A 110 -4.87 8.82 -2.34
N TYR A 111 -5.24 7.95 -3.28
CA TYR A 111 -6.09 6.79 -3.02
C TYR A 111 -5.25 5.49 -3.10
N ALA A 112 -5.29 4.68 -2.05
CA ALA A 112 -4.42 3.51 -1.90
C ALA A 112 -5.22 2.23 -1.61
N PRO A 113 -5.84 1.59 -2.63
CA PRO A 113 -6.64 0.39 -2.44
C PRO A 113 -5.79 -0.88 -2.36
N SER A 114 -6.17 -1.81 -1.47
CA SER A 114 -5.69 -3.18 -1.53
C SER A 114 -6.47 -3.97 -2.59
N PRO A 115 -5.81 -4.73 -3.49
CA PRO A 115 -6.47 -5.39 -4.61
C PRO A 115 -7.10 -6.75 -4.22
N SER A 116 -7.86 -6.79 -3.12
CA SER A 116 -8.62 -7.98 -2.68
C SER A 116 -10.00 -8.07 -3.35
N GLY A 117 -10.01 -8.01 -4.68
CA GLY A 117 -11.19 -7.94 -5.54
C GLY A 117 -11.82 -6.53 -5.65
N ASP A 118 -12.93 -6.46 -6.36
CA ASP A 118 -13.55 -5.23 -6.90
C ASP A 118 -13.93 -4.16 -5.85
N LEU A 119 -14.00 -2.89 -6.26
CA LEU A 119 -14.40 -1.77 -5.40
C LEU A 119 -15.92 -1.77 -5.20
N HIS A 120 -16.38 -1.69 -3.94
CA HIS A 120 -17.80 -1.43 -3.64
C HIS A 120 -18.07 0.08 -3.46
N LEU A 121 -19.34 0.48 -3.39
CA LEU A 121 -19.79 1.88 -3.35
C LEU A 121 -19.05 2.74 -2.30
N GLY A 122 -18.78 2.17 -1.11
CA GLY A 122 -17.99 2.83 -0.07
C GLY A 122 -16.51 3.04 -0.42
N ASN A 123 -15.90 2.14 -1.21
CA ASN A 123 -14.57 2.35 -1.78
C ASN A 123 -14.60 3.43 -2.86
N LEU A 124 -15.56 3.37 -3.78
CA LEU A 124 -15.72 4.32 -4.89
C LEU A 124 -15.96 5.75 -4.36
N ARG A 125 -16.81 5.90 -3.34
CA ARG A 125 -17.04 7.17 -2.62
C ARG A 125 -15.78 7.69 -1.94
N THR A 126 -15.00 6.82 -1.29
CA THR A 126 -13.72 7.20 -0.67
C THR A 126 -12.68 7.62 -1.72
N ALA A 127 -12.64 6.95 -2.88
CA ALA A 127 -11.75 7.29 -3.99
C ALA A 127 -12.11 8.65 -4.62
N LEU A 128 -13.41 8.86 -4.90
CA LEU A 128 -13.94 10.14 -5.36
C LEU A 128 -13.61 11.27 -4.36
N LEU A 129 -13.81 11.04 -3.05
CA LEU A 129 -13.43 12.01 -2.03
C LEU A 129 -11.93 12.33 -2.02
N ALA A 130 -11.07 11.31 -2.06
CA ALA A 130 -9.62 11.53 -2.11
C ALA A 130 -9.19 12.32 -3.35
N TRP A 131 -9.83 12.07 -4.49
CA TRP A 131 -9.61 12.81 -5.74
C TRP A 131 -10.12 14.25 -5.65
N LEU A 132 -11.33 14.47 -5.13
CA LEU A 132 -11.92 15.80 -4.94
C LEU A 132 -11.09 16.67 -4.00
N TYR A 133 -10.65 16.14 -2.86
CA TYR A 133 -9.79 16.84 -1.90
C TYR A 133 -8.43 17.23 -2.52
N ALA A 134 -7.79 16.31 -3.23
CA ALA A 134 -6.52 16.59 -3.92
C ALA A 134 -6.68 17.66 -5.00
N ARG A 135 -7.61 17.44 -5.95
CA ARG A 135 -7.82 18.34 -7.09
C ARG A 135 -8.33 19.72 -6.67
N SER A 136 -9.25 19.83 -5.69
CA SER A 136 -9.75 21.14 -5.21
C SER A 136 -8.72 21.95 -4.42
N SER A 137 -7.72 21.30 -3.83
CA SER A 137 -6.59 21.98 -3.16
C SER A 137 -5.38 22.21 -4.08
N GLY A 138 -5.49 21.91 -5.38
CA GLY A 138 -4.41 22.06 -6.36
C GLY A 138 -3.25 21.05 -6.19
N ARG A 139 -3.48 20.00 -5.39
CA ARG A 139 -2.51 18.91 -5.19
C ARG A 139 -2.52 17.93 -6.36
N ARG A 140 -1.43 17.20 -6.49
CA ARG A 140 -1.41 15.96 -7.29
C ARG A 140 -2.36 14.93 -6.66
N PHE A 141 -2.97 14.08 -7.47
CA PHE A 141 -3.72 12.91 -7.01
C PHE A 141 -3.02 11.64 -7.47
N LEU A 142 -2.57 10.83 -6.51
CA LEU A 142 -1.80 9.62 -6.78
C LEU A 142 -2.63 8.36 -6.49
N VAL A 143 -2.36 7.28 -7.22
CA VAL A 143 -2.93 5.95 -6.95
C VAL A 143 -1.82 4.96 -6.63
N ARG A 144 -1.97 4.20 -5.55
CA ARG A 144 -1.02 3.15 -5.11
C ARG A 144 -1.75 1.85 -4.81
N VAL A 145 -1.29 0.74 -5.38
CA VAL A 145 -1.87 -0.58 -5.13
C VAL A 145 -1.21 -1.22 -3.91
N GLU A 146 -1.98 -1.42 -2.84
CA GLU A 146 -1.51 -1.95 -1.56
C GLU A 146 -1.61 -3.49 -1.52
N ASP A 147 -0.70 -4.14 -2.25
CA ASP A 147 -0.66 -5.58 -2.50
C ASP A 147 0.31 -6.39 -1.62
N ILE A 148 0.78 -5.81 -0.51
CA ILE A 148 1.63 -6.48 0.51
C ILE A 148 1.02 -7.74 1.14
N ASP A 149 -0.27 -7.99 0.96
CA ASP A 149 -0.95 -9.23 1.37
C ASP A 149 -1.12 -10.14 0.16
N THR A 150 -0.06 -10.90 -0.14
CA THR A 150 0.05 -11.78 -1.31
C THR A 150 -1.03 -12.88 -1.35
N GLN A 151 -1.64 -13.23 -0.21
CA GLN A 151 -2.69 -14.24 -0.12
C GLN A 151 -4.06 -13.73 -0.55
N ARG A 152 -4.29 -12.41 -0.44
CA ARG A 152 -5.58 -11.77 -0.76
C ARG A 152 -5.52 -10.87 -2.00
N SER A 153 -4.32 -10.49 -2.44
CA SER A 153 -4.09 -9.57 -3.55
C SER A 153 -4.01 -10.29 -4.89
N SER A 154 -4.56 -9.71 -5.95
CA SER A 154 -4.43 -10.24 -7.33
C SER A 154 -4.23 -9.11 -8.33
N ARG A 155 -3.35 -9.31 -9.34
CA ARG A 155 -3.08 -8.28 -10.36
C ARG A 155 -4.32 -7.99 -11.23
N GLU A 156 -5.15 -8.99 -11.47
CA GLU A 156 -6.44 -8.83 -12.18
C GLU A 156 -7.41 -7.96 -11.37
N SER A 157 -7.38 -8.09 -10.04
CA SER A 157 -8.20 -7.26 -9.16
C SER A 157 -7.68 -5.83 -9.13
N ALA A 158 -6.36 -5.61 -9.03
CA ALA A 158 -5.77 -4.28 -9.17
C ALA A 158 -6.15 -3.62 -10.50
N GLN A 159 -6.04 -4.36 -11.61
CA GLN A 159 -6.43 -3.90 -12.94
C GLN A 159 -7.91 -3.48 -13.01
N ARG A 160 -8.83 -4.31 -12.49
CA ARG A 160 -10.26 -3.95 -12.45
C ARG A 160 -10.55 -2.74 -11.56
N GLN A 161 -9.84 -2.58 -10.45
CA GLN A 161 -9.97 -1.40 -9.59
C GLN A 161 -9.52 -0.13 -10.33
N LEU A 162 -8.39 -0.16 -11.04
CA LEU A 162 -7.90 0.97 -11.85
C LEU A 162 -8.85 1.31 -13.01
N GLU A 163 -9.39 0.30 -13.69
CA GLU A 163 -10.43 0.47 -14.72
C GLU A 163 -11.70 1.14 -14.14
N ASP A 164 -12.15 0.73 -12.95
CA ASP A 164 -13.34 1.30 -12.31
C ASP A 164 -13.11 2.77 -11.89
N LEU A 165 -11.90 3.13 -11.46
CA LEU A 165 -11.52 4.52 -11.16
C LEU A 165 -11.48 5.40 -12.42
N ALA A 166 -10.84 4.91 -13.48
CA ALA A 166 -10.76 5.61 -14.76
C ALA A 166 -12.16 5.76 -15.40
N ALA A 167 -13.03 4.75 -15.27
CA ALA A 167 -14.41 4.82 -15.75
C ALA A 167 -15.25 5.87 -15.01
N LEU A 168 -14.99 6.14 -13.72
CA LEU A 168 -15.61 7.25 -12.99
C LEU A 168 -15.08 8.65 -13.37
N GLY A 169 -14.05 8.72 -14.23
CA GLY A 169 -13.37 9.98 -14.57
C GLY A 169 -12.40 10.47 -13.49
N LEU A 170 -11.95 9.58 -12.58
CA LEU A 170 -10.95 9.90 -11.58
C LEU A 170 -9.55 9.74 -12.19
N ASP A 171 -9.02 10.81 -12.77
CA ASP A 171 -7.66 10.86 -13.30
C ASP A 171 -6.61 10.90 -12.18
N TRP A 172 -5.40 10.42 -12.44
CA TRP A 172 -4.29 10.43 -11.49
C TRP A 172 -2.97 10.80 -12.16
N ASP A 173 -2.05 11.34 -11.36
CA ASP A 173 -0.76 11.85 -11.82
C ASP A 173 0.34 10.80 -11.63
N GLY A 174 1.21 10.66 -12.64
CA GLY A 174 2.36 9.75 -12.60
C GLY A 174 2.00 8.27 -12.76
N GLU A 175 2.97 7.41 -12.46
CA GLU A 175 2.84 5.95 -12.56
C GLU A 175 2.23 5.34 -11.29
N VAL A 176 1.40 4.31 -11.45
CA VAL A 176 0.82 3.56 -10.32
C VAL A 176 1.89 2.69 -9.67
N ILE A 177 2.17 2.94 -8.40
CA ILE A 177 3.10 2.13 -7.61
C ILE A 177 2.39 0.91 -7.03
N TYR A 178 3.06 -0.24 -7.06
CA TYR A 178 2.65 -1.47 -6.38
C TYR A 178 3.57 -1.69 -5.17
N GLN A 179 3.00 -2.00 -4.00
CA GLN A 179 3.78 -2.15 -2.76
C GLN A 179 4.67 -3.41 -2.75
N GLN A 180 4.32 -4.45 -3.52
CA GLN A 180 5.18 -5.63 -3.69
C GLN A 180 6.55 -5.29 -4.30
N ASP A 181 6.63 -4.23 -5.11
CA ASP A 181 7.86 -3.78 -5.79
C ASP A 181 8.72 -2.86 -4.89
N ARG A 182 8.30 -2.61 -3.65
CA ARG A 182 8.87 -1.60 -2.73
C ARG A 182 9.62 -2.18 -1.52
N TYR A 183 9.73 -3.50 -1.41
CA TYR A 183 10.26 -4.18 -0.22
C TYR A 183 11.68 -3.74 0.22
N ALA A 184 12.55 -3.35 -0.72
CA ALA A 184 13.88 -2.82 -0.40
C ALA A 184 13.81 -1.49 0.39
N ALA A 185 12.84 -0.62 0.08
CA ALA A 185 12.62 0.63 0.81
C ALA A 185 12.10 0.37 2.24
N TYR A 186 11.26 -0.65 2.42
CA TYR A 186 10.77 -1.04 3.74
C TYR A 186 11.88 -1.62 4.62
N GLU A 187 12.80 -2.42 4.06
CA GLU A 187 13.99 -2.91 4.81
C GLU A 187 14.93 -1.75 5.19
N ALA A 188 15.15 -0.79 4.29
CA ALA A 188 15.94 0.41 4.57
C ALA A 188 15.31 1.31 5.65
N ALA A 189 13.97 1.41 5.71
CA ALA A 189 13.26 2.09 6.79
C ALA A 189 13.31 1.30 8.10
N LEU A 190 13.14 -0.03 8.06
CA LEU A 190 13.21 -0.92 9.23
C LEU A 190 14.57 -0.83 9.93
N ALA A 191 15.66 -0.73 9.17
CA ALA A 191 17.03 -0.61 9.69
C ALA A 191 17.29 0.70 10.47
N GLN A 192 16.45 1.72 10.32
CA GLN A 192 16.56 3.00 11.03
C GLN A 192 15.74 3.03 12.33
N LEU A 193 14.90 2.02 12.58
CA LEU A 193 13.94 2.01 13.68
C LEU A 193 14.43 1.20 14.89
N PRO A 194 14.12 1.64 16.13
CA PRO A 194 14.32 0.81 17.31
C PRO A 194 13.32 -0.36 17.27
N THR A 195 13.83 -1.60 17.21
CA THR A 195 12.99 -2.79 16.98
C THR A 195 13.37 -3.96 17.87
N PHE A 196 12.51 -4.99 17.91
CA PHE A 196 12.82 -6.28 18.53
C PHE A 196 12.07 -7.44 17.85
N GLU A 197 12.60 -8.65 18.00
CA GLU A 197 11.96 -9.89 17.55
C GLU A 197 10.82 -10.30 18.49
N CYS A 198 9.66 -10.60 17.92
CA CYS A 198 8.48 -11.09 18.62
C CYS A 198 8.17 -12.53 18.20
N TYR A 199 8.12 -13.43 19.18
CA TYR A 199 7.87 -14.87 19.00
C TYR A 199 6.42 -15.29 19.30
N CYS A 200 5.61 -14.39 19.88
CA CYS A 200 4.21 -14.63 20.22
C CYS A 200 3.38 -15.06 18.99
N SER A 201 2.59 -16.10 19.15
CA SER A 201 1.52 -16.45 18.21
C SER A 201 0.33 -15.49 18.33
N ARG A 202 -0.56 -15.45 17.33
CA ARG A 202 -1.82 -14.68 17.42
C ARG A 202 -2.69 -15.11 18.60
N LYS A 203 -2.64 -16.40 18.96
CA LYS A 203 -3.36 -16.96 20.11
C LYS A 203 -2.82 -16.37 21.41
N ASP A 204 -1.50 -16.30 21.56
CA ASP A 204 -0.83 -15.79 22.77
C ASP A 204 -1.23 -14.32 23.03
N ILE A 205 -1.28 -13.50 21.98
CA ILE A 205 -1.74 -12.09 22.07
C ILE A 205 -3.22 -12.00 22.45
N GLN A 206 -4.08 -12.83 21.85
CA GLN A 206 -5.51 -12.87 22.17
C GLN A 206 -5.78 -13.37 23.59
N GLU A 207 -4.99 -14.30 24.11
CA GLU A 207 -5.11 -14.82 25.47
C GLU A 207 -4.63 -13.81 26.52
N ALA A 208 -3.52 -13.10 26.25
CA ALA A 208 -3.08 -11.97 27.07
C ALA A 208 -4.10 -10.82 27.11
N SER A 209 -4.82 -10.59 26.00
CA SER A 209 -5.89 -9.59 25.88
C SER A 209 -7.16 -9.92 26.71
N ARG A 210 -7.23 -11.06 27.40
CA ARG A 210 -8.40 -11.45 28.24
C ARG A 210 -8.32 -11.00 29.70
N ALA A 211 -7.22 -10.36 30.11
CA ALA A 211 -7.10 -9.84 31.46
C ALA A 211 -8.07 -8.64 31.69
N PRO A 212 -8.60 -8.42 32.91
CA PRO A 212 -9.69 -7.45 33.15
C PRO A 212 -9.45 -5.97 32.79
N HIS A 213 -8.22 -5.60 32.43
CA HIS A 213 -7.85 -4.25 31.99
C HIS A 213 -6.95 -4.24 30.74
N ALA A 214 -6.83 -5.37 30.03
CA ALA A 214 -6.06 -5.42 28.80
C ALA A 214 -6.89 -4.89 27.62
N ILE A 215 -6.29 -4.03 26.79
CA ILE A 215 -6.95 -3.48 25.62
C ILE A 215 -6.91 -4.54 24.49
N PRO A 216 -8.06 -4.93 23.90
CA PRO A 216 -8.10 -6.03 22.95
C PRO A 216 -7.16 -5.87 21.76
N GLY A 217 -6.17 -6.76 21.64
CA GLY A 217 -5.20 -6.77 20.55
C GLY A 217 -3.91 -5.96 20.79
N GLN A 218 -3.83 -5.22 21.90
CA GLN A 218 -2.61 -4.53 22.32
C GLN A 218 -1.49 -5.53 22.62
N TYR A 219 -0.24 -5.17 22.33
CA TYR A 219 0.89 -6.03 22.65
C TYR A 219 1.22 -6.07 24.16
N PRO A 220 1.24 -7.24 24.82
CA PRO A 220 1.47 -7.37 26.26
C PRO A 220 2.96 -7.29 26.69
N GLY A 221 3.87 -6.87 25.81
CA GLY A 221 5.30 -6.71 26.14
C GLY A 221 6.13 -8.00 26.25
N THR A 222 5.55 -9.20 26.10
CA THR A 222 6.16 -10.50 26.44
C THR A 222 7.55 -10.79 25.84
N CYS A 223 7.86 -10.28 24.65
CA CYS A 223 9.16 -10.45 23.99
C CYS A 223 10.04 -9.19 24.01
N ARG A 224 9.54 -8.08 24.57
CA ARG A 224 10.17 -6.75 24.48
C ARG A 224 11.59 -6.78 25.03
N ASP A 225 11.76 -7.32 26.23
CA ASP A 225 12.99 -7.20 27.01
C ASP A 225 13.68 -8.55 27.26
N LEU A 226 13.42 -9.54 26.39
CA LEU A 226 14.12 -10.83 26.40
C LEU A 226 15.64 -10.65 26.23
N SER A 227 16.41 -11.46 26.94
CA SER A 227 17.86 -11.59 26.72
C SER A 227 18.19 -12.25 25.38
N ASP A 228 19.43 -12.08 24.91
CA ASP A 228 19.89 -12.71 23.67
C ASP A 228 19.91 -14.25 23.73
N ALA A 229 20.06 -14.81 24.93
CA ALA A 229 19.93 -16.25 25.17
C ALA A 229 18.50 -16.74 24.92
N GLU A 230 17.50 -16.04 25.47
CA GLU A 230 16.08 -16.34 25.26
C GLU A 230 15.65 -16.12 23.81
N ARG A 231 16.10 -15.02 23.19
CA ARG A 231 15.89 -14.75 21.75
C ARG A 231 16.47 -15.89 20.89
N LYS A 232 17.69 -16.34 21.17
CA LYS A 232 18.32 -17.46 20.46
C LYS A 232 17.52 -18.76 20.62
N ALA A 233 17.06 -19.07 21.82
CA ALA A 233 16.22 -20.25 22.07
C ALA A 233 14.88 -20.16 21.32
N LYS A 234 14.17 -19.03 21.43
CA LYS A 234 12.88 -18.81 20.76
C LYS A 234 12.98 -18.79 19.23
N ARG A 235 14.08 -18.27 18.68
CA ARG A 235 14.36 -18.34 17.23
C ARG A 235 14.57 -19.78 16.78
N ALA A 236 15.25 -20.62 17.58
CA ALA A 236 15.40 -22.05 17.28
C ALA A 236 14.06 -22.82 17.37
N GLU A 237 13.22 -22.51 18.36
CA GLU A 237 11.86 -23.09 18.48
C GLU A 237 10.99 -22.79 17.25
N LEU A 238 11.04 -21.56 16.72
CA LEU A 238 10.33 -21.19 15.49
C LEU A 238 10.96 -21.83 14.25
N ALA A 239 12.29 -21.85 14.14
CA ALA A 239 12.99 -22.44 13.00
C ALA A 239 12.69 -23.95 12.86
N ALA A 240 12.55 -24.68 13.97
CA ALA A 240 12.12 -26.08 13.97
C ALA A 240 10.69 -26.30 13.41
N GLN A 241 9.89 -25.24 13.26
CA GLN A 241 8.56 -25.23 12.65
C GLN A 241 8.57 -24.60 11.24
N ASN A 242 9.75 -24.33 10.67
CA ASN A 242 9.93 -23.49 9.46
C ASN A 242 9.32 -22.08 9.60
N ARG A 243 9.43 -21.48 10.79
CA ARG A 243 8.88 -20.14 11.08
C ARG A 243 9.96 -19.14 11.44
N VAL A 244 9.69 -17.87 11.15
CA VAL A 244 10.50 -16.72 11.59
C VAL A 244 9.72 -15.84 12.57
N PRO A 245 10.39 -15.11 13.47
CA PRO A 245 9.74 -14.13 14.35
C PRO A 245 9.20 -12.94 13.56
N ALA A 246 8.20 -12.26 14.13
CA ALA A 246 7.80 -10.93 13.67
C ALA A 246 8.81 -9.89 14.15
N ILE A 247 8.91 -8.75 13.46
CA ILE A 247 9.63 -7.58 13.95
C ILE A 247 8.61 -6.54 14.42
N ARG A 248 8.75 -6.07 15.66
CA ARG A 248 7.96 -4.99 16.24
C ARG A 248 8.77 -3.71 16.38
N LEU A 249 8.09 -2.57 16.27
CA LEU A 249 8.62 -1.29 16.74
C LEU A 249 8.77 -1.35 18.27
N ARG A 250 9.82 -0.77 18.83
CA ARG A 250 9.91 -0.43 20.25
C ARG A 250 9.40 1.00 20.41
N ALA A 251 8.17 1.16 20.90
CA ALA A 251 7.57 2.47 21.10
C ALA A 251 8.05 3.11 22.41
N ASP A 252 8.44 4.38 22.38
CA ASP A 252 8.83 5.16 23.56
C ASP A 252 7.63 5.88 24.21
N VAL A 253 6.48 5.84 23.55
CA VAL A 253 5.21 6.46 23.96
C VAL A 253 4.08 5.43 23.93
N SER A 254 3.05 5.63 24.75
CA SER A 254 1.81 4.83 24.75
C SER A 254 0.69 5.41 23.89
N SER A 255 0.84 6.66 23.45
CA SER A 255 -0.13 7.40 22.64
C SER A 255 0.57 8.47 21.81
N PHE A 256 -0.11 8.94 20.77
CA PHE A 256 0.32 10.06 19.94
C PHE A 256 -0.92 10.86 19.52
N THR A 257 -0.75 12.16 19.27
CA THR A 257 -1.82 13.08 18.90
C THR A 257 -1.61 13.52 17.45
N ILE A 258 -2.68 13.51 16.66
CA ILE A 258 -2.71 14.06 15.30
C ILE A 258 -3.77 15.15 15.21
N HIS A 259 -3.69 15.97 14.17
CA HIS A 259 -4.80 16.81 13.73
C HIS A 259 -5.52 16.18 12.53
N ASP A 260 -6.84 16.03 12.64
CA ASP A 260 -7.71 15.54 11.57
C ASP A 260 -8.81 16.55 11.24
N ALA A 261 -9.09 16.75 9.95
CA ALA A 261 -10.06 17.76 9.49
C ALA A 261 -11.51 17.52 9.99
N PHE A 262 -11.88 16.27 10.29
CA PHE A 262 -13.21 15.90 10.78
C PHE A 262 -13.22 15.71 12.29
N ALA A 263 -12.30 14.90 12.82
CA ALA A 263 -12.24 14.56 14.24
C ALA A 263 -11.58 15.64 15.12
N GLY A 264 -10.86 16.60 14.54
CA GLY A 264 -10.09 17.62 15.27
C GLY A 264 -8.80 17.04 15.84
N GLU A 265 -8.43 17.46 17.05
CA GLU A 265 -7.32 16.82 17.77
C GLU A 265 -7.69 15.40 18.20
N TYR A 266 -7.05 14.40 17.61
CA TYR A 266 -7.29 13.00 17.93
C TYR A 266 -6.04 12.38 18.57
N THR A 267 -6.14 12.01 19.84
CA THR A 267 -5.12 11.24 20.55
C THR A 267 -5.52 9.79 20.58
N GLY A 268 -4.68 8.91 20.05
CA GLY A 268 -4.90 7.46 20.05
C GLY A 268 -3.66 6.68 20.44
N GLU A 269 -3.86 5.38 20.70
CA GLU A 269 -2.82 4.53 21.23
C GLU A 269 -1.68 4.26 20.25
N VAL A 270 -0.48 4.16 20.82
CA VAL A 270 0.73 3.69 20.15
C VAL A 270 1.31 2.58 21.02
N ASP A 271 1.34 1.37 20.49
CA ASP A 271 1.94 0.20 21.12
C ASP A 271 3.17 -0.27 20.32
N ASP A 272 3.82 -1.35 20.77
CA ASP A 272 4.90 -2.01 20.03
C ASP A 272 4.34 -2.76 18.80
N PHE A 273 3.76 -2.06 17.83
CA PHE A 273 3.09 -2.68 16.70
C PHE A 273 4.06 -3.37 15.73
N ILE A 274 3.54 -4.31 14.94
CA ILE A 274 4.32 -5.10 13.98
C ILE A 274 4.72 -4.22 12.80
N LEU A 275 5.99 -4.31 12.39
CA LEU A 275 6.56 -3.66 11.20
C LEU A 275 6.80 -4.67 10.06
N ARG A 276 7.27 -5.87 10.39
CA ARG A 276 7.43 -7.02 9.48
C ARG A 276 6.79 -8.25 10.09
N ARG A 277 5.95 -8.96 9.35
CA ARG A 277 5.20 -10.10 9.89
C ARG A 277 6.15 -11.28 10.16
N GLY A 278 5.74 -12.13 11.08
CA GLY A 278 6.37 -13.42 11.35
C GLY A 278 5.41 -14.56 10.99
N GLY A 279 5.95 -15.75 10.75
CA GLY A 279 5.18 -16.86 10.21
C GLY A 279 6.05 -17.80 9.38
N GLN A 280 5.41 -18.55 8.49
CA GLN A 280 6.12 -19.25 7.41
C GLN A 280 6.70 -18.20 6.44
N PRO A 281 7.96 -18.31 6.00
CA PRO A 281 8.44 -17.53 4.87
C PRO A 281 7.68 -17.94 3.58
N PRO A 282 7.57 -17.05 2.58
CA PRO A 282 7.04 -17.44 1.28
C PRO A 282 7.94 -18.50 0.62
N ALA A 283 7.34 -19.27 -0.30
CA ALA A 283 8.04 -20.33 -1.01
C ALA A 283 9.16 -19.80 -1.93
N ASP A 284 9.07 -18.54 -2.35
CA ASP A 284 10.08 -17.82 -3.10
C ASP A 284 10.80 -16.80 -2.18
N PRO A 285 12.08 -17.03 -1.81
CA PRO A 285 12.84 -16.14 -0.93
C PRO A 285 13.03 -14.72 -1.49
N SER A 286 12.89 -14.52 -2.81
CA SER A 286 13.01 -13.19 -3.43
C SER A 286 11.81 -12.29 -3.14
N GLN A 287 10.66 -12.87 -2.75
CA GLN A 287 9.46 -12.12 -2.36
C GLN A 287 9.51 -11.57 -0.92
N GLY A 288 10.64 -11.71 -0.22
CA GLY A 288 10.82 -11.15 1.13
C GLY A 288 9.89 -11.79 2.16
N MET A 289 9.48 -11.02 3.17
CA MET A 289 8.47 -11.44 4.16
C MET A 289 7.32 -10.46 4.11
N ASP A 290 6.08 -10.93 4.31
CA ASP A 290 4.91 -10.04 4.34
C ASP A 290 5.15 -8.84 5.27
N TRP A 291 5.03 -7.63 4.71
CA TRP A 291 5.21 -6.40 5.46
C TRP A 291 3.95 -6.03 6.25
N ALA A 292 4.11 -5.19 7.27
CA ALA A 292 2.97 -4.64 8.00
C ALA A 292 2.50 -3.34 7.35
N TYR A 293 1.17 -3.18 7.29
CA TYR A 293 0.51 -2.02 6.70
C TYR A 293 1.09 -0.69 7.18
N ASN A 294 1.25 -0.51 8.49
CA ASN A 294 1.75 0.74 9.07
C ASN A 294 3.15 1.14 8.58
N LEU A 295 4.06 0.19 8.32
CA LEU A 295 5.38 0.53 7.77
C LEU A 295 5.28 0.86 6.28
N ALA A 296 4.61 0.01 5.50
CA ALA A 296 4.51 0.17 4.06
C ALA A 296 3.83 1.50 3.68
N VAL A 297 2.68 1.80 4.29
CA VAL A 297 1.91 3.04 4.01
C VAL A 297 2.71 4.31 4.34
N VAL A 298 3.43 4.33 5.48
CA VAL A 298 4.21 5.51 5.91
C VAL A 298 5.44 5.72 5.03
N VAL A 299 6.13 4.65 4.63
CA VAL A 299 7.30 4.74 3.76
C VAL A 299 6.91 5.16 2.34
N ASP A 300 5.78 4.67 1.81
CA ASP A 300 5.34 5.04 0.47
C ASP A 300 4.65 6.41 0.41
N ASP A 301 3.87 6.80 1.42
CA ASP A 301 3.31 8.15 1.50
C ASP A 301 4.46 9.19 1.53
N ALA A 302 5.52 8.96 2.32
CA ALA A 302 6.72 9.80 2.32
C ALA A 302 7.50 9.77 0.99
N PHE A 303 7.65 8.60 0.35
CA PHE A 303 8.33 8.47 -0.94
C PHE A 303 7.60 9.19 -2.08
N GLN A 304 6.27 9.19 -2.08
CA GLN A 304 5.44 9.83 -3.10
C GLN A 304 5.26 11.35 -2.88
N GLY A 305 5.69 11.88 -1.73
CA GLY A 305 5.45 13.27 -1.33
C GLY A 305 4.00 13.53 -0.95
N VAL A 306 3.31 12.51 -0.39
CA VAL A 306 1.94 12.65 0.10
C VAL A 306 1.91 13.53 1.33
N ASP A 307 1.14 14.61 1.26
CA ASP A 307 0.86 15.51 2.37
C ASP A 307 -0.62 15.50 2.78
N GLN A 308 -1.51 14.81 2.05
CA GLN A 308 -2.93 14.69 2.39
C GLN A 308 -3.45 13.25 2.31
N ILE A 309 -4.00 12.75 3.44
CA ILE A 309 -4.51 11.39 3.60
C ILE A 309 -6.03 11.43 3.82
N VAL A 310 -6.78 11.19 2.73
CA VAL A 310 -8.23 11.02 2.77
C VAL A 310 -8.57 9.52 2.78
N ARG A 311 -9.32 9.06 3.79
CA ARG A 311 -9.74 7.65 3.95
C ARG A 311 -10.92 7.50 4.90
N GLY A 312 -11.53 6.32 4.96
CA GLY A 312 -12.65 6.03 5.88
C GLY A 312 -12.27 6.18 7.37
N ASP A 313 -13.24 6.62 8.17
CA ASP A 313 -13.11 6.79 9.63
C ASP A 313 -12.75 5.50 10.40
N ASP A 314 -12.97 4.33 9.82
CA ASP A 314 -12.54 3.03 10.35
C ASP A 314 -11.01 2.95 10.56
N LEU A 315 -10.25 3.80 9.88
CA LEU A 315 -8.79 3.87 9.96
C LEU A 315 -8.26 5.01 10.86
N LEU A 316 -9.13 5.83 11.47
CA LEU A 316 -8.73 6.94 12.35
C LEU A 316 -7.84 6.47 13.51
N SER A 317 -8.19 5.36 14.15
CA SER A 317 -7.43 4.74 15.24
C SER A 317 -6.02 4.25 14.85
N SER A 318 -5.73 4.14 13.54
CA SER A 318 -4.41 3.80 13.03
C SER A 318 -3.53 5.02 12.76
N ALA A 319 -4.11 6.22 12.62
CA ALA A 319 -3.38 7.43 12.25
C ALA A 319 -2.32 7.85 13.28
N PRO A 320 -2.56 7.83 14.61
CA PRO A 320 -1.53 8.10 15.62
C PRO A 320 -0.30 7.19 15.53
N ARG A 321 -0.49 5.89 15.25
CA ARG A 321 0.62 4.93 15.05
C ARG A 321 1.45 5.26 13.81
N GLN A 322 0.79 5.74 12.75
CA GLN A 322 1.42 6.09 11.47
C GLN A 322 2.15 7.43 11.57
N ALA A 323 1.56 8.44 12.20
CA ALA A 323 2.21 9.73 12.48
C ALA A 323 3.43 9.57 13.41
N TYR A 324 3.31 8.79 14.49
CA TYR A 324 4.45 8.44 15.34
C TYR A 324 5.59 7.73 14.57
N LEU A 325 5.24 6.83 13.63
CA LEU A 325 6.23 6.15 12.79
C LEU A 325 6.91 7.10 11.80
N ALA A 326 6.13 8.00 11.17
CA ALA A 326 6.64 9.05 10.30
C ALA A 326 7.62 9.96 11.06
N HIS A 327 7.24 10.39 12.26
CA HIS A 327 8.09 11.16 13.17
C HIS A 327 9.40 10.41 13.50
N LYS A 328 9.35 9.11 13.81
CA LYS A 328 10.54 8.28 14.06
C LYS A 328 11.46 8.11 12.84
N LEU A 329 10.93 8.21 11.62
CA LEU A 329 11.69 8.18 10.38
C LEU A 329 12.13 9.59 9.90
N GLY A 330 11.72 10.65 10.61
CA GLY A 330 12.01 12.04 10.24
C GLY A 330 11.24 12.51 9.00
N TYR A 331 10.07 11.94 8.73
CA TYR A 331 9.16 12.33 7.65
C TYR A 331 8.19 13.43 8.14
N PRO A 332 7.71 14.31 7.25
CA PRO A 332 6.66 15.27 7.59
C PRO A 332 5.35 14.55 7.97
N GLU A 333 4.57 15.14 8.87
CA GLU A 333 3.23 14.66 9.19
C GLU A 333 2.24 15.16 8.13
N PRO A 334 1.41 14.29 7.53
CA PRO A 334 0.41 14.68 6.55
C PRO A 334 -0.88 15.19 7.22
N GLU A 335 -1.64 15.98 6.47
CA GLU A 335 -3.02 16.33 6.77
C GLU A 335 -3.90 15.07 6.74
N PHE A 336 -4.54 14.72 7.86
CA PHE A 336 -5.50 13.61 7.91
C PHE A 336 -6.93 14.10 7.69
N VAL A 337 -7.68 13.34 6.88
CA VAL A 337 -9.10 13.57 6.58
C VAL A 337 -9.84 12.23 6.65
N HIS A 338 -10.32 11.89 7.84
CA HIS A 338 -11.10 10.66 8.07
C HIS A 338 -12.59 10.90 7.79
N VAL A 339 -13.05 10.38 6.65
CA VAL A 339 -14.41 10.63 6.13
C VAL A 339 -15.42 9.56 6.58
N PRO A 340 -16.70 9.92 6.82
CA PRO A 340 -17.72 8.97 7.26
C PRO A 340 -17.94 7.81 6.28
N LEU A 341 -18.21 6.61 6.79
CA LEU A 341 -18.46 5.43 5.96
C LEU A 341 -19.79 5.46 5.21
N VAL A 342 -19.89 4.54 4.24
CA VAL A 342 -21.19 4.06 3.74
C VAL A 342 -21.64 2.87 4.58
N LEU A 343 -22.86 2.93 5.09
CA LEU A 343 -23.53 1.84 5.81
C LEU A 343 -24.60 1.19 4.92
N ASN A 344 -25.01 -0.04 5.23
CA ASN A 344 -26.20 -0.66 4.68
C ASN A 344 -27.45 -0.26 5.49
N SER A 345 -28.63 -0.70 5.04
CA SER A 345 -29.92 -0.50 5.72
C SER A 345 -30.01 -1.07 7.16
N ASN A 346 -29.05 -1.89 7.59
CA ASN A 346 -28.93 -2.39 8.97
C ASN A 346 -27.95 -1.55 9.83
N ASN A 347 -27.49 -0.40 9.34
CA ASN A 347 -26.45 0.44 9.96
C ASN A 347 -25.10 -0.26 10.18
N VAL A 348 -24.79 -1.28 9.37
CA VAL A 348 -23.47 -1.94 9.34
C VAL A 348 -22.69 -1.42 8.14
N ARG A 349 -21.36 -1.28 8.26
CA ARG A 349 -20.47 -0.91 7.14
C ARG A 349 -20.81 -1.70 5.88
N LEU A 350 -21.11 -0.98 4.80
CA LEU A 350 -21.43 -1.59 3.50
C LEU A 350 -20.24 -2.41 2.99
N SER A 351 -20.52 -3.62 2.52
CA SER A 351 -19.55 -4.60 2.04
C SER A 351 -20.00 -5.24 0.72
N LYS A 352 -19.14 -6.07 0.12
CA LYS A 352 -19.46 -6.85 -1.09
C LYS A 352 -20.59 -7.88 -0.91
N ARG A 353 -21.04 -8.12 0.33
CA ARG A 353 -22.13 -9.07 0.63
C ARG A 353 -23.52 -8.43 0.58
N ASP A 354 -23.58 -7.10 0.51
CA ASP A 354 -24.82 -6.33 0.67
C ASP A 354 -25.57 -6.07 -0.66
N GLY A 355 -25.17 -6.72 -1.76
CA GLY A 355 -25.90 -6.72 -3.03
C GLY A 355 -25.08 -6.22 -4.22
N ALA A 356 -25.77 -5.60 -5.19
CA ALA A 356 -25.17 -4.95 -6.35
C ALA A 356 -24.55 -3.61 -5.91
N VAL A 357 -23.30 -3.67 -5.43
CA VAL A 357 -22.61 -2.53 -4.81
C VAL A 357 -21.32 -2.12 -5.51
N THR A 358 -20.85 -2.86 -6.53
CA THR A 358 -19.67 -2.46 -7.33
C THR A 358 -20.10 -1.66 -8.56
N LEU A 359 -19.18 -0.87 -9.14
CA LEU A 359 -19.46 -0.06 -10.34
C LEU A 359 -20.03 -0.95 -11.47
N ARG A 360 -19.39 -2.10 -11.73
CA ARG A 360 -19.80 -3.03 -12.78
C ARG A 360 -21.15 -3.69 -12.52
N GLN A 361 -21.52 -3.91 -11.26
CA GLN A 361 -22.84 -4.41 -10.90
C GLN A 361 -23.91 -3.32 -11.08
N LEU A 362 -23.62 -2.08 -10.67
CA LEU A 362 -24.54 -0.96 -10.85
C LEU A 362 -24.79 -0.67 -12.34
N LEU A 363 -23.76 -0.73 -13.18
CA LEU A 363 -23.87 -0.55 -14.64
C LEU A 363 -24.44 -1.76 -15.38
N ALA A 364 -24.70 -2.89 -14.71
CA ALA A 364 -25.37 -4.05 -15.31
C ALA A 364 -26.91 -3.94 -15.28
N ASP A 365 -27.46 -2.99 -14.50
CA ASP A 365 -28.90 -2.74 -14.48
C ASP A 365 -29.35 -2.06 -15.80
N PRO A 366 -30.33 -2.62 -16.53
CA PRO A 366 -30.72 -2.11 -17.85
C PRO A 366 -31.15 -0.64 -17.84
N GLY A 367 -30.47 0.17 -18.67
CA GLY A 367 -30.76 1.59 -18.80
C GLY A 367 -30.12 2.48 -17.73
N ARG A 368 -29.29 1.94 -16.82
CA ARG A 368 -28.45 2.76 -15.95
C ARG A 368 -27.18 3.18 -16.67
N GLU A 369 -26.93 4.48 -16.67
CA GLU A 369 -25.73 5.10 -17.23
C GLU A 369 -24.71 5.45 -16.14
N LEU A 370 -23.45 5.69 -16.53
CA LEU A 370 -22.40 6.16 -15.62
C LEU A 370 -22.83 7.42 -14.84
N SER A 371 -23.56 8.32 -15.48
CA SER A 371 -24.04 9.56 -14.85
C SER A 371 -24.98 9.31 -13.67
N ASP A 372 -25.70 8.19 -13.63
CA ASP A 372 -26.57 7.84 -12.51
C ASP A 372 -25.76 7.38 -11.29
N VAL A 373 -24.66 6.66 -11.53
CA VAL A 373 -23.70 6.28 -10.48
C VAL A 373 -22.96 7.51 -9.95
N ILE A 374 -22.60 8.47 -10.82
CA ILE A 374 -22.03 9.75 -10.38
C ILE A 374 -23.02 10.55 -9.55
N ARG A 375 -24.30 10.66 -9.96
CA ARG A 375 -25.34 11.34 -9.16
C ARG A 375 -25.55 10.66 -7.81
N LEU A 376 -25.58 9.33 -7.76
CA LEU A 376 -25.62 8.58 -6.50
C LEU A 376 -24.44 8.93 -5.60
N LEU A 377 -23.21 8.86 -6.13
CA LEU A 377 -22.01 9.21 -5.36
C LEU A 377 -22.07 10.66 -4.89
N SER A 378 -22.53 11.60 -5.71
CA SER A 378 -22.69 13.02 -5.37
C SER A 378 -23.70 13.22 -4.23
N ARG A 379 -24.88 12.59 -4.31
CA ARG A 379 -25.89 12.60 -3.23
C ARG A 379 -25.34 12.02 -1.93
N SER A 380 -24.51 10.96 -2.00
CA SER A 380 -23.83 10.37 -0.84
C SER A 380 -22.81 11.29 -0.16
N LEU A 381 -22.50 12.43 -0.79
CA LEU A 381 -21.61 13.49 -0.30
C LEU A 381 -22.40 14.78 0.04
N GLY A 382 -23.73 14.78 -0.06
CA GLY A 382 -24.59 15.94 0.18
C GLY A 382 -24.79 16.85 -1.05
N TYR A 383 -24.38 16.41 -2.25
CA TYR A 383 -24.51 17.17 -3.50
C TYR A 383 -25.62 16.58 -4.37
N ASP A 384 -26.83 17.13 -4.26
CA ASP A 384 -28.03 16.75 -5.04
C ASP A 384 -28.45 17.86 -6.02
N ALA A 385 -27.46 18.52 -6.63
CA ALA A 385 -27.70 19.61 -7.59
C ALA A 385 -27.90 19.07 -9.01
N GLU A 386 -28.86 19.63 -9.74
CA GLU A 386 -29.01 19.37 -11.17
C GLU A 386 -27.72 19.68 -11.95
N GLY A 387 -27.44 18.86 -12.96
CA GLY A 387 -26.26 19.01 -13.80
C GLY A 387 -24.94 18.54 -13.20
N ILE A 388 -24.96 17.66 -12.19
CA ILE A 388 -23.78 16.85 -11.81
C ILE A 388 -23.89 15.51 -12.53
N ASN A 389 -23.09 15.29 -13.58
CA ASN A 389 -23.12 14.08 -14.42
C ASN A 389 -21.78 13.35 -14.48
N THR A 390 -20.69 14.04 -14.13
CA THR A 390 -19.30 13.57 -14.12
C THR A 390 -18.60 13.94 -12.80
N ALA A 391 -17.46 13.30 -12.50
CA ALA A 391 -16.65 13.70 -11.34
C ALA A 391 -16.15 15.16 -11.45
N ALA A 392 -15.89 15.65 -12.66
CA ALA A 392 -15.51 17.04 -12.92
C ALA A 392 -16.64 18.04 -12.57
N ASP A 393 -17.90 17.73 -12.94
CA ASP A 393 -19.05 18.56 -12.56
C ASP A 393 -19.18 18.69 -11.03
N LEU A 394 -18.84 17.63 -10.29
CA LEU A 394 -18.83 17.66 -8.83
C LEU A 394 -17.66 18.46 -8.28
N LEU A 395 -16.46 18.33 -8.88
CA LEU A 395 -15.25 19.08 -8.49
C LEU A 395 -15.48 20.59 -8.55
N GLU A 396 -16.10 21.11 -9.61
CA GLU A 396 -16.42 22.54 -9.76
C GLU A 396 -17.32 23.08 -8.64
N ARG A 397 -18.09 22.22 -7.98
CA ARG A 397 -19.04 22.55 -6.91
C ARG A 397 -18.52 22.16 -5.52
N PHE A 398 -17.42 21.42 -5.44
CA PHE A 398 -16.97 20.78 -4.21
C PHE A 398 -16.36 21.78 -3.22
N ILE A 399 -16.90 21.78 -2.00
CA ILE A 399 -16.44 22.58 -0.87
C ILE A 399 -16.21 21.60 0.30
N PRO A 400 -14.95 21.32 0.69
CA PRO A 400 -14.60 20.39 1.77
C PRO A 400 -15.43 20.60 3.04
N ASP A 401 -15.54 21.84 3.51
CA ASP A 401 -16.22 22.21 4.76
C ASP A 401 -17.73 21.95 4.77
N LYS A 402 -18.35 21.68 3.61
CA LYS A 402 -19.77 21.35 3.48
C LYS A 402 -20.06 19.85 3.51
N LEU A 403 -19.04 18.99 3.54
CA LEU A 403 -19.25 17.55 3.57
C LEU A 403 -19.93 17.13 4.88
N SER A 404 -20.95 16.28 4.77
CA SER A 404 -21.61 15.71 5.95
C SER A 404 -20.62 14.93 6.82
N ARG A 405 -20.73 15.11 8.14
CA ARG A 405 -20.02 14.33 9.16
C ARG A 405 -20.75 13.04 9.54
N GLU A 406 -21.98 12.86 9.06
CA GLU A 406 -22.78 11.65 9.28
C GLU A 406 -22.49 10.57 8.22
N PRO A 407 -22.55 9.27 8.58
CA PRO A 407 -22.44 8.18 7.61
C PRO A 407 -23.57 8.22 6.56
N PHE A 408 -23.26 7.82 5.33
CA PHE A 408 -24.28 7.66 4.30
C PHE A 408 -24.91 6.27 4.36
N VAL A 409 -26.23 6.19 4.54
CA VAL A 409 -26.96 4.91 4.55
C VAL A 409 -27.38 4.56 3.12
N TRP A 410 -26.89 3.43 2.62
CA TRP A 410 -27.29 2.82 1.37
C TRP A 410 -28.49 1.90 1.57
N ASP A 411 -29.62 2.26 0.96
CA ASP A 411 -30.88 1.50 1.04
C ASP A 411 -31.04 0.45 -0.09
N GLY A 412 -30.17 0.48 -1.10
CA GLY A 412 -30.22 -0.41 -2.26
C GLY A 412 -30.86 0.21 -3.51
N THR A 413 -31.25 1.49 -3.49
CA THR A 413 -31.91 2.19 -4.61
C THR A 413 -31.06 3.31 -5.20
N VAL A 414 -30.91 3.32 -6.53
CA VAL A 414 -30.17 4.37 -7.30
C VAL A 414 -31.16 5.40 -7.82
#